data_AF-A0A3B9WR45-F1
#
_entry.id   AF-A0A3B9WR45-F1
#
_cell.length_a   1.000
_cell.length_b   1.000
_cell.length_c   1.000
_cell.angle_alpha   90.00
_cell.angle_beta   90.00
_cell.angle_gamma   90.00
#
_symmetry.space_group_name_H-M   'P 1'
#
loop_
_entity.id
_entity.type
_entity.pdbx_description
1 polymer ?
#
loop_
_entity_poly.entity_id
_entity_poly.type
_entity_poly.pdbx_seq_one_letter_code
_entity_poly.pdbx_strand_id
1 'polypeptide(L)'
;MSLRYDNVRNIFVSQAEESGPRDAFNSKADEIREQHENGDEQKEEAENGITVTIDAGADTGNSTAEQQIPEEAGGAAGGTPGNEDTGETMPDNEGESQEESGEGSLTGEISETEAFLSSPLFYASIAGAVLLAVIAIVLFIKIRKQRRKRAMEGMPESQTVEDEDMAETAVKVLVENADIPVTVGSIHDTGMRNMQQDSFGISEVPDAESFKKQGILAVVADGMGGLSDGERMSALVVVTMLREFEASKADPAPASTLMRLIDAANSAVNKELGDERLGKCGSTVVAVIVKERSLSWISVGDSHIYVYRDGKLLKLNKDHNYGAELDEKLKRGEISFEEAARDPKRAALTSFIGIGELELIDHNDIPAALEKNDRVLLMSDGVYGTIGEAEIIEALRLPFKKALKAMDRAVRARQKSTQDNYTCVMIEIK
;
A
#
# COMPACT_ATOMS: atom_id res chain seq x y z
N MET A 1 3.11 3.77 16.82
CA MET A 1 2.77 3.52 18.25
C MET A 1 1.58 2.56 18.29
N SER A 2 1.51 1.55 19.19
CA SER A 2 0.36 0.63 19.19
C SER A 2 -0.85 1.30 19.84
N LEU A 3 -1.80 1.77 19.03
CA LEU A 3 -3.00 2.45 19.52
C LEU A 3 -3.98 1.42 20.09
N ARG A 4 -4.01 1.29 21.43
CA ARG A 4 -5.20 0.81 22.14
C ARG A 4 -6.19 1.97 22.24
N TYR A 5 -7.49 1.67 22.14
CA TYR A 5 -8.55 2.67 22.04
C TYR A 5 -8.49 3.72 23.17
N ASP A 6 -8.27 3.29 24.41
CA ASP A 6 -8.13 4.16 25.58
C ASP A 6 -6.98 5.19 25.49
N ASN A 7 -5.88 4.87 24.80
CA ASN A 7 -4.74 5.78 24.67
C ASN A 7 -4.98 6.89 23.63
N VAL A 8 -5.87 6.68 22.66
CA VAL A 8 -6.21 7.67 21.63
C VAL A 8 -6.92 8.88 22.26
N ARG A 9 -7.73 8.62 23.29
CA ARG A 9 -8.50 9.66 24.01
C ARG A 9 -7.61 10.73 24.64
N ASN A 10 -6.39 10.37 25.09
CA ASN A 10 -5.48 11.32 25.73
C ASN A 10 -4.76 12.25 24.74
N ILE A 11 -4.57 11.85 23.49
CA ILE A 11 -3.90 12.68 22.47
C ILE A 11 -4.79 13.88 22.06
N PHE A 12 -6.11 13.67 21.98
CA PHE A 12 -7.06 14.73 21.65
C PHE A 12 -7.45 15.62 22.84
N VAL A 13 -7.24 15.17 24.08
CA VAL A 13 -7.48 15.99 25.28
C VAL A 13 -6.28 16.89 25.60
N SER A 14 -5.04 16.41 25.45
CA SER A 14 -3.85 17.19 25.84
C SER A 14 -3.54 18.41 24.97
N GLN A 15 -4.01 18.45 23.72
CA GLN A 15 -3.83 19.61 22.82
C GLN A 15 -4.95 20.66 22.92
N ALA A 16 -6.02 20.40 23.68
CA ALA A 16 -7.08 21.38 23.92
C ALA A 16 -6.78 22.33 25.10
N GLU A 17 -5.73 22.07 25.89
CA GLU A 17 -5.43 22.82 27.12
C GLU A 17 -4.41 23.97 26.95
N GLU A 18 -3.70 24.08 25.83
CA GLU A 18 -2.62 25.08 25.62
C GLU A 18 -3.00 26.36 24.85
N SER A 19 -4.27 26.56 24.47
CA SER A 19 -4.72 27.83 23.85
C SER A 19 -6.01 28.38 24.47
N GLY A 20 -5.89 29.47 25.25
CA GLY A 20 -7.03 30.22 25.79
C GLY A 20 -7.67 31.19 24.76
N PRO A 21 -8.60 32.07 25.18
CA PRO A 21 -9.06 32.30 26.54
C PRO A 21 -10.39 31.63 26.88
N ARG A 22 -10.55 31.29 28.16
CA ARG A 22 -11.83 30.93 28.79
C ARG A 22 -12.75 32.14 28.77
N ASP A 23 -14.02 31.95 28.38
CA ASP A 23 -15.23 32.68 28.87
C ASP A 23 -16.45 32.50 27.94
N ALA A 24 -16.28 32.03 26.69
CA ALA A 24 -17.39 31.89 25.74
C ALA A 24 -18.20 30.57 25.82
N PHE A 25 -17.74 29.56 26.57
CA PHE A 25 -18.31 28.20 26.51
C PHE A 25 -19.18 27.81 27.73
N ASN A 26 -18.93 28.37 28.92
CA ASN A 26 -19.68 27.99 30.13
C ASN A 26 -21.14 28.46 30.10
N SER A 27 -21.43 29.60 29.46
CA SER A 27 -22.79 30.16 29.37
C SER A 27 -23.83 29.25 28.70
N LYS A 28 -23.39 28.20 27.98
CA LYS A 28 -24.29 27.31 27.23
C LYS A 28 -24.32 25.87 27.75
N ALA A 29 -23.40 25.51 28.64
CA ALA A 29 -23.45 24.26 29.39
C ALA A 29 -24.45 24.36 30.55
N ASP A 30 -24.53 25.53 31.20
CA ASP A 30 -25.44 25.76 32.33
C ASP A 30 -26.92 25.87 31.87
N GLU A 31 -27.21 26.50 30.72
CA GLU A 31 -28.57 26.56 30.12
C GLU A 31 -29.16 25.17 29.78
N ILE A 32 -28.32 24.20 29.42
CA ILE A 32 -28.76 22.84 29.06
C ILE A 32 -29.01 22.00 30.33
N ARG A 33 -28.39 22.36 31.45
CA ARG A 33 -28.49 21.61 32.71
C ARG A 33 -29.79 21.90 33.46
N GLU A 34 -30.24 23.16 33.51
CA GLU A 34 -31.52 23.52 34.17
C GLU A 34 -32.76 22.95 33.46
N GLN A 35 -32.68 22.62 32.17
CA GLN A 35 -33.80 22.04 31.42
C GLN A 35 -33.95 20.51 31.59
N HIS A 36 -32.89 19.80 32.02
CA HIS A 36 -32.95 18.36 32.24
C HIS A 36 -33.24 17.96 33.70
N GLU A 37 -32.96 18.82 34.69
CA GLU A 37 -33.22 18.51 36.11
C GLU A 37 -34.68 18.74 36.55
N ASN A 38 -35.56 19.23 35.66
CA ASN A 38 -37.00 19.46 35.94
C ASN A 38 -37.97 18.47 35.24
N GLY A 39 -37.45 17.39 34.64
CA GLY A 39 -38.27 16.46 33.82
C GLY A 39 -38.79 15.20 34.53
N ASP A 40 -38.03 14.65 35.48
CA ASP A 40 -38.25 13.29 36.02
C ASP A 40 -38.87 13.27 37.43
N GLU A 41 -40.07 13.86 37.58
CA GLU A 41 -41.00 13.52 38.67
C GLU A 41 -42.45 13.38 38.16
N GLN A 42 -42.76 12.28 37.45
CA GLN A 42 -44.03 11.54 37.63
C GLN A 42 -44.21 10.25 36.80
N LYS A 43 -44.67 9.21 37.51
CA LYS A 43 -45.55 8.10 37.08
C LYS A 43 -44.97 6.87 36.37
N GLU A 44 -44.71 5.91 37.25
CA GLU A 44 -44.94 4.47 37.13
C GLU A 44 -46.42 4.10 36.76
N GLU A 45 -46.65 2.82 36.44
CA GLU A 45 -47.93 2.11 36.20
C GLU A 45 -48.73 2.39 34.91
N ALA A 46 -48.83 1.39 34.01
CA ALA A 46 -50.09 0.65 33.74
C ALA A 46 -49.94 -0.44 32.65
N GLU A 47 -50.81 -1.45 32.71
CA GLU A 47 -50.84 -2.65 31.85
C GLU A 47 -51.63 -2.49 30.52
N ASN A 48 -51.69 -3.59 29.75
CA ASN A 48 -52.73 -3.98 28.78
C ASN A 48 -52.74 -3.36 27.36
N GLY A 49 -52.25 -4.16 26.40
CA GLY A 49 -53.11 -4.90 25.48
C GLY A 49 -53.76 -4.21 24.25
N ILE A 50 -53.96 -5.06 23.23
CA ILE A 50 -54.89 -4.93 22.06
C ILE A 50 -54.30 -4.35 20.75
N THR A 51 -54.84 -4.89 19.65
CA THR A 51 -54.36 -4.97 18.26
C THR A 51 -55.19 -4.05 17.32
N VAL A 52 -54.88 -4.10 16.01
CA VAL A 52 -55.67 -3.68 14.81
C VAL A 52 -55.26 -2.29 14.26
N THR A 53 -54.58 -2.11 13.11
CA THR A 53 -54.73 -2.47 11.66
C THR A 53 -55.68 -1.55 10.84
N ILE A 54 -55.22 -1.11 9.65
CA ILE A 54 -55.93 -0.44 8.50
C ILE A 54 -56.62 0.94 8.76
N ASP A 55 -56.78 1.88 7.81
CA ASP A 55 -56.65 1.87 6.32
C ASP A 55 -56.29 3.27 5.70
N ALA A 56 -56.21 3.28 4.36
CA ALA A 56 -55.95 4.30 3.32
C ALA A 56 -56.45 5.78 3.39
N GLY A 57 -55.84 6.60 2.51
CA GLY A 57 -56.30 7.93 2.04
C GLY A 57 -55.12 8.91 1.85
N ALA A 58 -54.57 9.25 0.68
CA ALA A 58 -55.09 9.66 -0.66
C ALA A 58 -55.33 11.19 -0.80
N ASP A 59 -55.11 11.70 -2.03
CA ASP A 59 -55.16 13.11 -2.49
C ASP A 59 -53.93 13.98 -2.07
N THR A 60 -53.32 14.82 -2.91
CA THR A 60 -53.84 15.67 -4.00
C THR A 60 -52.97 15.67 -5.28
N GLY A 61 -53.50 16.14 -6.41
CA GLY A 61 -52.85 16.02 -7.73
C GLY A 61 -52.64 17.29 -8.58
N ASN A 62 -51.78 17.11 -9.59
CA ASN A 62 -51.82 17.60 -10.98
C ASN A 62 -52.02 19.09 -11.32
N SER A 63 -51.10 19.65 -12.13
CA SER A 63 -51.40 20.55 -13.26
C SER A 63 -50.26 20.55 -14.31
N THR A 64 -50.57 20.88 -15.56
CA THR A 64 -49.86 20.50 -16.80
C THR A 64 -49.39 21.68 -17.69
N ALA A 65 -48.32 21.47 -18.48
CA ALA A 65 -48.08 21.94 -19.86
C ALA A 65 -46.77 21.27 -20.39
N GLU A 66 -46.71 20.52 -21.50
CA GLU A 66 -46.66 20.97 -22.92
C GLU A 66 -45.46 21.90 -23.23
N GLN A 67 -44.66 21.81 -24.31
CA GLN A 67 -44.62 21.05 -25.60
C GLN A 67 -43.15 21.18 -26.14
N GLN A 68 -42.56 20.44 -27.11
CA GLN A 68 -42.91 19.31 -28.00
C GLN A 68 -41.59 18.62 -28.49
N ILE A 69 -41.64 17.69 -29.46
CA ILE A 69 -40.51 17.09 -30.24
C ILE A 69 -40.66 17.51 -31.73
N PRO A 70 -39.69 17.28 -32.66
CA PRO A 70 -39.58 15.98 -33.38
C PRO A 70 -38.10 15.53 -33.60
N GLU A 71 -37.71 14.27 -33.83
CA GLU A 71 -38.13 13.25 -34.81
C GLU A 71 -37.95 13.71 -36.29
N GLU A 72 -37.50 12.92 -37.28
CA GLU A 72 -37.27 11.46 -37.33
C GLU A 72 -36.27 11.04 -38.45
N ALA A 73 -35.78 9.79 -38.36
CA ALA A 73 -35.50 8.78 -39.42
C ALA A 73 -34.82 9.12 -40.79
N GLY A 74 -33.68 8.43 -41.03
CA GLY A 74 -33.65 7.22 -41.88
C GLY A 74 -33.17 7.30 -43.36
N GLY A 75 -32.44 6.26 -43.82
CA GLY A 75 -32.49 5.83 -45.25
C GLY A 75 -31.19 5.59 -46.04
N ALA A 76 -30.66 4.36 -45.96
CA ALA A 76 -30.07 3.52 -47.03
C ALA A 76 -29.26 4.07 -48.26
N ALA A 77 -28.07 3.46 -48.43
CA ALA A 77 -27.52 2.84 -49.66
C ALA A 77 -27.11 3.64 -50.93
N GLY A 78 -25.80 3.53 -51.26
CA GLY A 78 -25.32 3.18 -52.62
C GLY A 78 -24.74 4.27 -53.53
N GLY A 79 -23.54 4.04 -54.09
CA GLY A 79 -23.08 4.69 -55.33
C GLY A 79 -21.64 5.27 -55.36
N THR A 80 -20.72 4.58 -56.05
CA THR A 80 -19.66 5.18 -56.88
C THR A 80 -20.22 5.37 -58.32
N PRO A 81 -19.69 6.21 -59.25
CA PRO A 81 -18.24 6.41 -59.55
C PRO A 81 -17.81 7.82 -60.05
N GLY A 82 -16.55 7.96 -60.53
CA GLY A 82 -16.02 9.09 -61.33
C GLY A 82 -15.22 10.13 -60.51
N ASN A 83 -13.95 10.50 -60.73
CA ASN A 83 -12.96 10.44 -61.83
C ASN A 83 -12.82 11.73 -62.69
N GLU A 84 -12.02 12.68 -62.19
CA GLU A 84 -11.23 13.71 -62.91
C GLU A 84 -9.89 13.75 -62.13
N ASP A 85 -8.70 13.42 -62.63
CA ASP A 85 -7.98 13.75 -63.88
C ASP A 85 -7.49 15.21 -63.97
N THR A 86 -6.26 15.40 -63.50
CA THR A 86 -5.21 16.35 -63.93
C THR A 86 -4.00 16.01 -63.02
N GLY A 87 -2.75 15.93 -63.47
CA GLY A 87 -2.13 16.26 -64.75
C GLY A 87 -0.76 16.90 -64.46
N GLU A 88 0.27 16.56 -65.23
CA GLU A 88 1.63 17.16 -65.22
C GLU A 88 2.53 16.79 -64.00
N THR A 89 3.36 15.73 -64.05
CA THR A 89 4.64 15.49 -64.77
C THR A 89 5.91 16.03 -64.09
N MET A 90 6.75 15.09 -63.67
CA MET A 90 8.21 15.27 -63.45
C MET A 90 8.93 15.59 -64.77
N PRO A 91 10.14 16.17 -64.72
CA PRO A 91 11.17 15.93 -65.72
C PRO A 91 12.27 15.00 -65.17
N ASP A 92 12.44 13.84 -65.82
CA ASP A 92 13.72 13.13 -65.80
C ASP A 92 14.75 13.90 -66.64
N ASN A 93 16.04 13.74 -66.34
CA ASN A 93 17.09 14.01 -67.32
C ASN A 93 18.33 13.15 -67.06
N GLU A 94 18.51 12.11 -67.86
CA GLU A 94 19.80 11.43 -68.03
C GLU A 94 20.70 12.26 -68.97
N GLY A 95 22.03 12.17 -68.80
CA GLY A 95 23.00 12.84 -69.65
C GLY A 95 24.40 12.23 -69.49
N GLU A 96 24.91 11.65 -70.58
CA GLU A 96 26.04 10.73 -70.57
C GLU A 96 27.43 11.41 -70.62
N SER A 97 28.43 10.66 -70.14
CA SER A 97 29.82 10.60 -70.65
C SER A 97 30.74 11.84 -70.60
N GLN A 98 31.95 11.65 -70.05
CA GLN A 98 33.12 11.35 -70.89
C GLN A 98 34.31 10.84 -70.06
N GLU A 99 35.16 10.04 -70.70
CA GLU A 99 36.41 9.52 -70.15
C GLU A 99 37.52 10.57 -70.22
N GLU A 100 38.45 10.59 -69.26
CA GLU A 100 39.86 10.77 -69.63
C GLU A 100 40.81 10.07 -68.65
N SER A 101 41.90 9.53 -69.20
CA SER A 101 42.84 8.62 -68.54
C SER A 101 43.97 9.33 -67.81
N GLY A 102 44.43 8.77 -66.69
CA GLY A 102 45.66 9.18 -66.02
C GLY A 102 46.34 8.02 -65.29
N GLU A 103 47.29 7.33 -65.94
CA GLU A 103 48.15 6.36 -65.25
C GLU A 103 49.12 7.08 -64.30
N GLY A 104 49.24 6.57 -63.06
CA GLY A 104 50.04 7.18 -62.01
C GLY A 104 50.52 6.16 -60.97
N SER A 105 51.39 5.24 -61.39
CA SER A 105 52.05 4.30 -60.48
C SER A 105 53.01 5.03 -59.53
N LEU A 106 52.65 5.12 -58.24
CA LEU A 106 53.62 5.32 -57.16
C LEU A 106 53.36 4.36 -55.99
N THR A 107 54.45 3.79 -55.51
CA THR A 107 54.49 2.69 -54.56
C THR A 107 54.45 3.15 -53.11
N GLY A 108 53.66 2.45 -52.29
CA GLY A 108 53.99 2.13 -50.91
C GLY A 108 53.59 3.15 -49.84
N GLU A 109 52.49 2.86 -49.14
CA GLU A 109 52.28 3.27 -47.75
C GLU A 109 51.34 2.28 -47.04
N ILE A 110 51.89 1.13 -46.64
CA ILE A 110 51.28 0.21 -45.66
C ILE A 110 52.33 -0.04 -44.58
N SER A 111 52.42 0.85 -43.58
CA SER A 111 53.18 0.63 -42.34
C SER A 111 52.99 1.78 -41.37
N GLU A 112 52.12 1.63 -40.37
CA GLU A 112 52.35 2.18 -39.02
C GLU A 112 51.38 1.62 -37.97
N THR A 113 50.12 1.35 -38.34
CA THR A 113 49.09 0.86 -37.40
C THR A 113 49.26 -0.60 -36.99
N GLU A 114 49.57 -1.52 -37.92
CA GLU A 114 49.76 -2.95 -37.58
C GLU A 114 51.06 -3.21 -36.81
N ALA A 115 52.11 -2.40 -37.03
CA ALA A 115 53.38 -2.54 -36.32
C ALA A 115 53.24 -2.28 -34.80
N PHE A 116 52.34 -1.39 -34.39
CA PHE A 116 52.09 -1.07 -32.98
C PHE A 116 51.47 -2.25 -32.22
N LEU A 117 50.47 -2.91 -32.83
CA LEU A 117 49.76 -4.07 -32.26
C LEU A 117 50.64 -5.32 -32.17
N SER A 118 51.67 -5.44 -33.02
CA SER A 118 52.64 -6.54 -32.99
C SER A 118 53.83 -6.31 -32.05
N SER A 119 53.94 -5.13 -31.42
CA SER A 119 55.11 -4.76 -30.62
C SER A 119 55.19 -5.55 -29.30
N PRO A 120 56.38 -6.06 -28.90
CA PRO A 120 56.56 -6.75 -27.62
C PRO A 120 56.18 -5.89 -26.40
N LEU A 121 56.29 -4.56 -26.53
CA LEU A 121 55.93 -3.59 -25.49
C LEU A 121 54.41 -3.48 -25.28
N PHE A 122 53.59 -3.65 -26.32
CA PHE A 122 52.13 -3.66 -26.20
C PHE A 122 51.62 -4.91 -25.47
N TYR A 123 52.13 -6.09 -25.82
CA TYR A 123 51.79 -7.32 -25.10
C TYR A 123 52.32 -7.32 -23.65
N ALA A 124 53.48 -6.70 -23.39
CA ALA A 124 54.00 -6.51 -22.04
C ALA A 124 53.09 -5.60 -21.17
N SER A 125 52.48 -4.56 -21.74
CA SER A 125 51.57 -3.67 -21.00
C SER A 125 50.24 -4.36 -20.67
N ILE A 126 49.67 -5.12 -21.62
CA ILE A 126 48.47 -5.95 -21.39
C ILE A 126 48.75 -7.03 -20.34
N ALA A 127 49.87 -7.74 -20.44
CA ALA A 127 50.27 -8.73 -19.44
C ALA A 127 50.45 -8.11 -18.03
N GLY A 128 51.02 -6.91 -17.96
CA GLY A 128 51.12 -6.14 -16.71
C GLY A 128 49.76 -5.76 -16.13
N ALA A 129 48.83 -5.28 -16.95
CA ALA A 129 47.47 -4.93 -16.53
C ALA A 129 46.68 -6.15 -16.02
N VAL A 130 46.76 -7.29 -16.72
CA VAL A 130 46.15 -8.56 -16.28
C VAL A 130 46.76 -9.04 -14.97
N LEU A 131 48.09 -8.96 -14.82
CA LEU A 131 48.77 -9.35 -13.57
C LEU A 131 48.33 -8.47 -12.38
N LEU A 132 48.20 -7.16 -12.57
CA LEU A 132 47.69 -6.23 -11.56
C LEU A 132 46.23 -6.53 -11.19
N ALA A 133 45.38 -6.84 -12.17
CA ALA A 133 43.99 -7.24 -11.92
C ALA A 133 43.90 -8.56 -11.11
N VAL A 134 44.72 -9.57 -11.45
CA VAL A 134 44.79 -10.83 -10.68
C VAL A 134 45.29 -10.58 -9.25
N ILE A 135 46.31 -9.74 -9.06
CA ILE A 135 46.80 -9.36 -7.72
C ILE A 135 45.70 -8.65 -6.93
N ALA A 136 44.95 -7.72 -7.54
CA ALA A 136 43.83 -7.03 -6.91
C ALA A 136 42.71 -7.99 -6.50
N ILE A 137 42.36 -8.97 -7.36
CA ILE A 137 41.36 -10.00 -7.06
C ILE A 137 41.83 -10.90 -5.90
N VAL A 138 43.09 -11.35 -5.91
CA VAL A 138 43.67 -12.17 -4.83
C VAL A 138 43.70 -11.39 -3.52
N LEU A 139 44.08 -10.10 -3.53
CA LEU A 139 44.02 -9.22 -2.37
C LEU A 139 42.58 -9.03 -1.88
N PHE A 140 41.62 -8.79 -2.78
CA PHE A 140 40.20 -8.67 -2.43
C PHE A 140 39.65 -9.94 -1.78
N ILE A 141 39.95 -11.13 -2.33
CA ILE A 141 39.59 -12.42 -1.74
C ILE A 141 40.26 -12.59 -0.36
N LYS A 142 41.54 -12.23 -0.22
CA LYS A 142 42.29 -12.34 1.04
C LYS A 142 41.75 -11.39 2.11
N ILE A 143 41.39 -10.15 1.74
CA ILE A 143 40.72 -9.17 2.60
C ILE A 143 39.32 -9.67 2.98
N ARG A 144 38.52 -10.19 2.04
CA ARG A 144 37.19 -10.75 2.33
C ARG A 144 37.26 -11.98 3.24
N LYS A 145 38.29 -12.83 3.07
CA LYS A 145 38.56 -13.98 3.92
C LYS A 145 39.06 -13.57 5.31
N GLN A 146 39.88 -12.52 5.42
CA GLN A 146 40.28 -11.93 6.71
C GLN A 146 39.12 -11.24 7.43
N ARG A 147 38.23 -10.53 6.70
CA ARG A 147 37.00 -9.96 7.27
C ARG A 147 36.06 -11.05 7.78
N ARG A 148 35.88 -12.15 7.01
CA ARG A 148 35.16 -13.35 7.49
C ARG A 148 35.84 -13.99 8.71
N LYS A 149 37.17 -14.12 8.72
CA LYS A 149 37.91 -14.70 9.86
C LYS A 149 37.74 -13.84 11.11
N ARG A 150 37.88 -12.52 11.02
CA ARG A 150 37.62 -11.58 12.14
C ARG A 150 36.15 -11.57 12.58
N ALA A 151 35.19 -11.76 11.67
CA ALA A 151 33.79 -11.92 12.01
C ALA A 151 33.47 -13.26 12.70
N MET A 152 34.26 -14.30 12.47
CA MET A 152 34.15 -15.61 13.16
C MET A 152 34.96 -15.66 14.46
N GLU A 153 36.10 -14.99 14.53
CA GLU A 153 36.96 -14.85 15.73
C GLU A 153 36.35 -13.91 16.80
N GLY A 154 35.27 -13.20 16.46
CA GLY A 154 34.48 -12.39 17.39
C GLY A 154 33.18 -13.06 17.87
N MET A 155 32.92 -14.33 17.50
CA MET A 155 31.79 -15.08 18.04
C MET A 155 32.18 -15.64 19.43
N PRO A 156 31.47 -15.29 20.52
CA PRO A 156 31.70 -15.94 21.80
C PRO A 156 31.32 -17.42 21.71
N GLU A 157 32.10 -18.23 22.41
CA GLU A 157 31.94 -19.67 22.50
C GLU A 157 30.62 -20.03 23.21
N SER A 158 30.01 -21.15 22.79
CA SER A 158 28.71 -21.67 23.26
C SER A 158 28.42 -21.47 24.76
N GLN A 159 27.66 -20.42 25.09
CA GLN A 159 27.01 -20.26 26.38
C GLN A 159 25.53 -19.94 26.19
N THR A 160 24.70 -20.53 27.05
CA THR A 160 23.24 -20.32 27.08
C THR A 160 22.93 -18.92 27.59
N VAL A 161 22.84 -17.96 26.67
CA VAL A 161 22.32 -16.62 26.96
C VAL A 161 20.81 -16.67 26.90
N GLU A 162 20.20 -16.88 28.06
CA GLU A 162 18.83 -16.45 28.32
C GLU A 162 18.78 -14.92 28.25
N ASP A 163 17.66 -14.41 27.73
CA ASP A 163 17.18 -13.02 27.69
C ASP A 163 18.06 -11.89 28.29
N GLU A 164 19.03 -11.34 27.54
CA GLU A 164 19.54 -9.96 27.76
C GLU A 164 20.34 -9.40 26.56
N ASP A 165 19.64 -8.91 25.52
CA ASP A 165 20.08 -7.73 24.74
C ASP A 165 18.89 -7.13 23.96
N MET A 166 17.92 -6.59 24.71
CA MET A 166 16.70 -6.00 24.17
C MET A 166 16.91 -4.52 23.85
N ALA A 167 17.63 -4.25 22.74
CA ALA A 167 17.25 -3.09 21.94
C ALA A 167 15.77 -3.25 21.60
N GLU A 168 14.94 -2.28 22.02
CA GLU A 168 13.47 -2.36 22.05
C GLU A 168 12.94 -2.84 20.68
N THR A 169 12.66 -4.14 20.58
CA THR A 169 12.40 -4.73 19.27
C THR A 169 11.02 -4.28 18.82
N ALA A 170 10.91 -3.73 17.61
CA ALA A 170 9.63 -3.28 17.05
C ALA A 170 8.55 -4.38 16.95
N VAL A 171 8.94 -5.64 17.19
CA VAL A 171 8.06 -6.81 17.32
C VAL A 171 7.19 -6.70 18.57
N LYS A 172 5.88 -6.53 18.38
CA LYS A 172 4.88 -6.59 19.45
C LYS A 172 3.94 -7.76 19.22
N VAL A 173 3.58 -8.49 20.28
CA VAL A 173 2.49 -9.46 20.26
C VAL A 173 1.30 -8.81 20.94
N LEU A 174 0.16 -8.86 20.26
CA LEU A 174 -0.99 -8.00 20.48
C LEU A 174 -2.23 -8.81 20.88
N VAL A 175 -2.34 -10.04 20.34
CA VAL A 175 -3.32 -11.04 20.78
C VAL A 175 -2.61 -12.39 20.94
N GLU A 176 -2.54 -12.89 22.18
CA GLU A 176 -1.98 -14.20 22.54
C GLU A 176 -2.79 -14.80 23.71
N ASN A 177 -4.05 -15.16 23.42
CA ASN A 177 -4.93 -15.90 24.32
C ASN A 177 -5.08 -17.35 23.82
N ALA A 178 -5.11 -18.34 24.72
CA ALA A 178 -5.30 -19.75 24.35
C ALA A 178 -6.68 -20.01 23.71
N ASP A 179 -7.71 -19.32 24.16
CA ASP A 179 -9.11 -19.54 23.75
C ASP A 179 -9.48 -18.79 22.46
N ILE A 180 -8.70 -17.79 22.07
CA ILE A 180 -8.87 -17.07 20.80
C ILE A 180 -8.11 -17.84 19.70
N PRO A 181 -8.76 -18.27 18.61
CA PRO A 181 -8.16 -19.17 17.60
C PRO A 181 -7.16 -18.49 16.66
N VAL A 182 -6.68 -17.29 17.01
CA VAL A 182 -5.65 -16.56 16.28
C VAL A 182 -4.55 -16.04 17.23
N THR A 183 -3.34 -15.88 16.71
CA THR A 183 -2.27 -15.10 17.34
C THR A 183 -2.02 -13.86 16.47
N VAL A 184 -1.92 -12.67 17.06
CA VAL A 184 -1.63 -11.44 16.29
C VAL A 184 -0.44 -10.69 16.87
N GLY A 185 0.38 -10.15 15.98
CA GLY A 185 1.53 -9.32 16.32
C GLY A 185 1.95 -8.46 15.13
N SER A 186 2.86 -7.52 15.37
CA SER A 186 3.33 -6.61 14.34
C SER A 186 4.81 -6.29 14.46
N ILE A 187 5.38 -5.75 13.38
CA ILE A 187 6.59 -4.93 13.38
C ILE A 187 6.20 -3.54 12.86
N HIS A 188 6.79 -2.48 13.43
CA HIS A 188 6.45 -1.10 13.11
C HIS A 188 7.56 -0.15 13.57
N ASP A 189 8.20 0.57 12.65
CA ASP A 189 9.37 1.40 12.93
C ASP A 189 9.48 2.56 11.91
N THR A 190 10.15 3.65 12.30
CA THR A 190 10.33 4.85 11.47
C THR A 190 11.29 4.65 10.29
N GLY A 191 12.13 3.61 10.31
CA GLY A 191 13.18 3.45 9.32
C GLY A 191 14.21 4.58 9.40
N MET A 192 14.52 5.21 8.26
CA MET A 192 15.39 6.38 8.19
C MET A 192 14.62 7.71 7.99
N ARG A 193 13.27 7.68 8.09
CA ARG A 193 12.45 8.91 8.08
C ARG A 193 12.53 9.62 9.43
N ASN A 194 12.28 10.94 9.44
CA ASN A 194 12.27 11.76 10.65
C ASN A 194 11.02 11.58 11.52
N MET A 195 10.00 10.90 11.00
CA MET A 195 8.66 10.77 11.60
C MET A 195 8.02 9.48 11.13
N GLN A 196 7.01 9.00 11.87
CA GLN A 196 6.25 7.81 11.51
C GLN A 196 4.95 8.24 10.84
N GLN A 197 4.80 7.94 9.56
CA GLN A 197 3.59 8.20 8.79
C GLN A 197 2.75 6.92 8.59
N ASP A 198 3.28 5.73 8.87
CA ASP A 198 2.49 4.51 8.99
C ASP A 198 1.62 4.52 10.26
N SER A 199 0.42 4.00 10.15
CA SER A 199 -0.44 3.65 11.28
C SER A 199 -0.97 2.23 11.15
N PHE A 200 -1.20 1.56 12.28
CA PHE A 200 -1.90 0.26 12.30
C PHE A 200 -2.78 0.14 13.53
N GLY A 201 -3.80 -0.70 13.42
CA GLY A 201 -4.78 -0.94 14.46
C GLY A 201 -5.33 -2.36 14.42
N ILE A 202 -5.79 -2.85 15.57
CA ILE A 202 -6.45 -4.14 15.72
C ILE A 202 -7.63 -3.93 16.66
N SER A 203 -8.81 -4.48 16.33
CA SER A 203 -9.97 -4.42 17.20
C SER A 203 -9.77 -5.23 18.48
N GLU A 204 -10.41 -4.81 19.56
CA GLU A 204 -10.40 -5.59 20.80
C GLU A 204 -11.15 -6.91 20.63
N VAL A 205 -10.62 -7.97 21.25
CA VAL A 205 -11.22 -9.29 21.28
C VAL A 205 -11.06 -9.81 22.72
N PRO A 206 -12.01 -9.50 23.62
CA PRO A 206 -11.87 -9.81 25.05
C PRO A 206 -11.97 -11.32 25.32
N ASP A 207 -12.77 -12.05 24.54
CA ASP A 207 -13.02 -13.47 24.70
C ASP A 207 -13.34 -14.18 23.37
N ALA A 208 -13.44 -15.51 23.42
CA ALA A 208 -13.70 -16.36 22.27
C ALA A 208 -15.10 -16.19 21.67
N GLU A 209 -16.11 -15.85 22.47
CA GLU A 209 -17.48 -15.62 21.96
C GLU A 209 -17.56 -14.28 21.21
N SER A 210 -16.86 -13.24 21.66
CA SER A 210 -16.68 -11.98 20.94
C SER A 210 -15.99 -12.20 19.58
N PHE A 211 -14.90 -12.99 19.57
CA PHE A 211 -14.24 -13.40 18.32
C PHE A 211 -15.20 -14.14 17.37
N LYS A 212 -15.97 -15.10 17.88
CA LYS A 212 -16.93 -15.86 17.06
C LYS A 212 -18.05 -14.99 16.52
N LYS A 213 -18.55 -14.05 17.33
CA LYS A 213 -19.64 -13.14 16.98
C LYS A 213 -19.22 -12.12 15.90
N GLN A 214 -18.06 -11.50 16.05
CA GLN A 214 -17.66 -10.33 15.26
C GLN A 214 -16.36 -10.51 14.46
N GLY A 215 -15.50 -11.46 14.84
CA GLY A 215 -14.16 -11.63 14.29
C GLY A 215 -13.15 -10.68 14.92
N ILE A 216 -12.02 -10.52 14.25
CA ILE A 216 -11.00 -9.53 14.54
C ILE A 216 -10.75 -8.69 13.29
N LEU A 217 -10.83 -7.37 13.42
CA LEU A 217 -10.39 -6.41 12.40
C LEU A 217 -8.90 -6.10 12.64
N ALA A 218 -8.11 -6.12 11.58
CA ALA A 218 -6.78 -5.52 11.56
C ALA A 218 -6.67 -4.55 10.38
N VAL A 219 -6.01 -3.42 10.59
CA VAL A 219 -5.83 -2.32 9.62
C VAL A 219 -4.38 -1.89 9.60
N VAL A 220 -3.81 -1.66 8.42
CA VAL A 220 -2.54 -0.93 8.21
C VAL A 220 -2.82 0.19 7.19
N ALA A 221 -2.29 1.37 7.44
CA ALA A 221 -2.46 2.56 6.62
C ALA A 221 -1.12 3.30 6.52
N ASP A 222 -0.67 3.59 5.30
CA ASP A 222 0.58 4.31 5.00
C ASP A 222 0.23 5.76 4.65
N GLY A 223 0.72 6.72 5.43
CA GLY A 223 0.32 8.13 5.37
C GLY A 223 1.20 8.95 4.43
N MET A 224 0.60 9.59 3.42
CA MET A 224 1.33 10.41 2.46
C MET A 224 0.79 11.84 2.37
N GLY A 225 1.65 12.76 1.93
CA GLY A 225 1.46 14.19 2.16
C GLY A 225 2.46 14.69 3.20
N GLY A 226 2.99 15.90 3.00
CA GLY A 226 4.20 16.35 3.67
C GLY A 226 4.13 16.34 5.20
N LEU A 227 5.16 15.78 5.83
CA LEU A 227 5.35 15.78 7.29
C LEU A 227 4.08 15.36 8.07
N SER A 228 3.56 16.24 8.92
CA SER A 228 2.55 15.91 9.94
C SER A 228 1.18 15.55 9.38
N ASP A 229 0.88 15.96 8.15
CA ASP A 229 -0.42 15.65 7.54
C ASP A 229 -0.54 14.14 7.24
N GLY A 230 0.51 13.48 6.75
CA GLY A 230 0.50 12.03 6.48
C GLY A 230 0.27 11.18 7.73
N GLU A 231 1.01 11.44 8.83
CA GLU A 231 0.80 10.77 10.13
C GLU A 231 -0.64 10.95 10.62
N ARG A 232 -1.18 12.17 10.53
CA ARG A 232 -2.55 12.45 10.96
C ARG A 232 -3.59 11.73 10.10
N MET A 233 -3.37 11.62 8.77
CA MET A 233 -4.32 10.96 7.88
C MET A 233 -4.34 9.44 8.11
N SER A 234 -3.18 8.79 8.19
CA SER A 234 -3.12 7.34 8.44
C SER A 234 -3.70 6.97 9.82
N ALA A 235 -3.43 7.80 10.84
CA ALA A 235 -4.01 7.61 12.16
C ALA A 235 -5.54 7.79 12.15
N LEU A 236 -6.07 8.79 11.44
CA LEU A 236 -7.50 9.04 11.32
C LEU A 236 -8.25 7.91 10.60
N VAL A 237 -7.65 7.33 9.55
CA VAL A 237 -8.16 6.12 8.88
C VAL A 237 -8.29 4.97 9.88
N VAL A 238 -7.19 4.62 10.54
CA VAL A 238 -7.15 3.49 11.49
C VAL A 238 -8.15 3.68 12.64
N VAL A 239 -8.17 4.85 13.28
CA VAL A 239 -9.04 5.13 14.43
C VAL A 239 -10.51 5.09 14.02
N THR A 240 -10.85 5.60 12.84
CA THR A 240 -12.24 5.61 12.35
C THR A 240 -12.69 4.20 11.99
N MET A 241 -11.89 3.40 11.27
CA MET A 241 -12.22 2.01 10.98
C MET A 241 -12.40 1.16 12.25
N LEU A 242 -11.55 1.35 13.27
CA LEU A 242 -11.71 0.65 14.55
C LEU A 242 -12.99 1.05 15.28
N ARG A 243 -13.28 2.35 15.39
CA ARG A 243 -14.48 2.87 16.08
C ARG A 243 -15.77 2.42 15.39
N GLU A 244 -15.83 2.55 14.06
CA GLU A 244 -17.02 2.13 13.31
C GLU A 244 -17.20 0.61 13.32
N PHE A 245 -16.10 -0.17 13.41
CA PHE A 245 -16.19 -1.61 13.59
C PHE A 245 -16.78 -1.97 14.96
N GLU A 246 -16.28 -1.36 16.04
CA GLU A 246 -16.83 -1.54 17.40
C GLU A 246 -18.31 -1.14 17.49
N ALA A 247 -18.69 -0.01 16.88
CA ALA A 247 -20.07 0.43 16.78
C ALA A 247 -20.95 -0.48 15.91
N SER A 248 -20.36 -1.12 14.88
CA SER A 248 -21.05 -2.11 14.05
C SER A 248 -21.28 -3.40 14.85
N LYS A 249 -22.46 -3.50 15.47
CA LYS A 249 -22.95 -4.74 16.07
C LYS A 249 -22.76 -5.90 15.10
N ALA A 250 -21.92 -6.87 15.47
CA ALA A 250 -21.68 -8.15 14.80
C ALA A 250 -22.51 -8.43 13.53
N ASP A 251 -22.04 -7.92 12.39
CA ASP A 251 -22.66 -8.12 11.09
C ASP A 251 -22.44 -9.58 10.62
N PRO A 252 -23.45 -10.27 10.05
CA PRO A 252 -23.25 -11.54 9.37
C PRO A 252 -22.38 -11.42 8.10
N ALA A 253 -22.21 -10.22 7.52
CA ALA A 253 -21.45 -9.98 6.30
C ALA A 253 -20.19 -9.09 6.56
N PRO A 254 -19.00 -9.69 6.71
CA PRO A 254 -17.78 -8.92 6.93
C PRO A 254 -17.33 -8.07 5.73
N ALA A 255 -17.61 -8.49 4.49
CA ALA A 255 -17.28 -7.71 3.29
C ALA A 255 -18.06 -6.38 3.21
N SER A 256 -19.38 -6.40 3.45
CA SER A 256 -20.18 -5.16 3.53
C SER A 256 -19.83 -4.30 4.74
N THR A 257 -19.34 -4.92 5.83
CA THR A 257 -18.77 -4.19 6.95
C THR A 257 -17.53 -3.41 6.51
N LEU A 258 -16.55 -4.08 5.89
CA LEU A 258 -15.32 -3.46 5.41
C LEU A 258 -15.57 -2.26 4.46
N MET A 259 -16.54 -2.37 3.55
CA MET A 259 -16.96 -1.24 2.70
C MET A 259 -17.40 -0.03 3.54
N ARG A 260 -18.33 -0.20 4.48
CA ARG A 260 -18.79 0.88 5.37
C ARG A 260 -17.65 1.49 6.20
N LEU A 261 -16.67 0.69 6.62
CA LEU A 261 -15.50 1.19 7.37
C LEU A 261 -14.63 2.11 6.50
N ILE A 262 -14.44 1.77 5.21
CA ILE A 262 -13.69 2.62 4.28
C ILE A 262 -14.48 3.86 3.87
N ASP A 263 -15.79 3.75 3.65
CA ASP A 263 -16.64 4.92 3.37
C ASP A 263 -16.59 5.93 4.53
N ALA A 264 -16.65 5.45 5.78
CA ALA A 264 -16.52 6.27 6.97
C ALA A 264 -15.13 6.87 7.13
N ALA A 265 -14.06 6.09 6.90
CA ALA A 265 -12.68 6.58 6.96
C ALA A 265 -12.42 7.66 5.89
N ASN A 266 -12.87 7.45 4.65
CA ASN A 266 -12.75 8.43 3.57
C ASN A 266 -13.57 9.69 3.84
N SER A 267 -14.80 9.55 4.34
CA SER A 267 -15.62 10.70 4.76
C SER A 267 -14.94 11.51 5.88
N ALA A 268 -14.31 10.84 6.85
CA ALA A 268 -13.59 11.49 7.93
C ALA A 268 -12.33 12.22 7.44
N VAL A 269 -11.51 11.57 6.61
CA VAL A 269 -10.28 12.15 6.04
C VAL A 269 -10.60 13.30 5.09
N ASN A 270 -11.57 13.15 4.17
CA ASN A 270 -11.98 14.21 3.25
C ASN A 270 -12.45 15.46 4.01
N LYS A 271 -13.22 15.28 5.10
CA LYS A 271 -13.69 16.36 5.96
C LYS A 271 -12.55 17.06 6.72
N GLU A 272 -11.54 16.31 7.17
CA GLU A 272 -10.36 16.85 7.84
C GLU A 272 -9.44 17.61 6.87
N LEU A 273 -9.25 17.09 5.65
CA LEU A 273 -8.47 17.74 4.61
C LEU A 273 -9.14 19.05 4.16
N GLY A 274 -10.44 19.01 3.87
CA GLY A 274 -11.18 20.09 3.22
C GLY A 274 -10.79 20.27 1.75
N ASP A 275 -11.65 20.94 0.99
CA ASP A 275 -11.56 21.04 -0.49
C ASP A 275 -10.18 21.50 -1.00
N GLU A 276 -9.48 22.36 -0.24
CA GLU A 276 -8.15 22.85 -0.62
C GLU A 276 -7.03 21.79 -0.54
N ARG A 277 -7.21 20.71 0.24
CA ARG A 277 -6.19 19.68 0.49
C ARG A 277 -6.54 18.29 -0.06
N LEU A 278 -7.78 18.07 -0.51
CA LEU A 278 -8.17 16.85 -1.21
C LEU A 278 -7.21 16.54 -2.36
N GLY A 279 -6.85 15.27 -2.51
CA GLY A 279 -5.92 14.80 -3.55
C GLY A 279 -4.45 15.22 -3.38
N LYS A 280 -4.09 16.00 -2.35
CA LYS A 280 -2.70 16.44 -2.08
C LYS A 280 -2.05 15.73 -0.90
N CYS A 281 -2.86 15.08 -0.07
CA CYS A 281 -2.50 14.35 1.13
C CYS A 281 -3.54 13.25 1.34
N GLY A 282 -3.17 12.18 2.04
CA GLY A 282 -4.06 11.06 2.30
C GLY A 282 -3.35 9.88 2.91
N SER A 283 -3.92 8.69 2.74
CA SER A 283 -3.30 7.45 3.20
C SER A 283 -3.70 6.28 2.31
N THR A 284 -2.82 5.30 2.12
CA THR A 284 -3.25 3.95 1.74
C THR A 284 -4.09 3.35 2.86
N VAL A 285 -4.80 2.27 2.57
CA VAL A 285 -5.32 1.38 3.60
C VAL A 285 -5.38 -0.05 3.09
N VAL A 286 -4.98 -0.99 3.94
CA VAL A 286 -5.34 -2.39 3.85
C VAL A 286 -6.02 -2.80 5.14
N ALA A 287 -7.14 -3.50 5.04
CA ALA A 287 -7.86 -4.01 6.20
C ALA A 287 -8.37 -5.43 5.97
N VAL A 288 -8.40 -6.21 7.05
CA VAL A 288 -8.94 -7.57 7.05
C VAL A 288 -9.86 -7.79 8.23
N ILE A 289 -10.94 -8.53 8.02
CA ILE A 289 -11.69 -9.20 9.09
C ILE A 289 -11.41 -10.70 9.00
N VAL A 290 -10.81 -11.25 10.07
CA VAL A 290 -10.72 -12.70 10.27
C VAL A 290 -11.81 -13.10 11.25
N LYS A 291 -12.78 -13.90 10.79
CA LYS A 291 -13.89 -14.42 11.60
C LYS A 291 -13.96 -15.92 11.42
N GLU A 292 -13.92 -16.66 12.53
CA GLU A 292 -13.78 -18.13 12.55
C GLU A 292 -12.55 -18.61 11.77
N ARG A 293 -12.74 -19.06 10.51
CA ARG A 293 -11.69 -19.44 9.55
C ARG A 293 -11.93 -18.81 8.17
N SER A 294 -12.53 -17.62 8.15
CA SER A 294 -12.84 -16.88 6.93
C SER A 294 -12.14 -15.52 6.95
N LEU A 295 -11.52 -15.18 5.82
CA LEU A 295 -10.85 -13.91 5.58
C LEU A 295 -11.68 -13.05 4.63
N SER A 296 -12.16 -11.90 5.11
CA SER A 296 -12.59 -10.80 4.23
C SER A 296 -11.54 -9.71 4.27
N TRP A 297 -11.27 -9.09 3.14
CA TRP A 297 -10.22 -8.10 2.99
C TRP A 297 -10.64 -6.99 2.04
N ILE A 298 -10.03 -5.82 2.21
CA ILE A 298 -10.26 -4.62 1.39
C ILE A 298 -8.96 -3.80 1.33
N SER A 299 -8.73 -3.11 0.22
CA SER A 299 -7.54 -2.29 0.01
C SER A 299 -7.78 -1.08 -0.89
N VAL A 300 -7.09 0.02 -0.56
CA VAL A 300 -6.97 1.23 -1.36
C VAL A 300 -5.52 1.72 -1.29
N GLY A 301 -4.89 1.97 -2.44
CA GLY A 301 -3.46 2.27 -2.53
C GLY A 301 -2.63 1.02 -2.85
N ASP A 302 -1.38 1.00 -2.44
CA ASP A 302 -0.42 -0.08 -2.75
C ASP A 302 0.16 -0.77 -1.51
N SER A 303 -0.38 -0.56 -0.31
CA SER A 303 -0.11 -1.51 0.78
C SER A 303 -0.64 -2.91 0.41
N HIS A 304 0.06 -3.97 0.84
CA HIS A 304 -0.22 -5.33 0.43
C HIS A 304 -0.91 -6.16 1.52
N ILE A 305 -1.80 -7.06 1.08
CA ILE A 305 -2.37 -8.15 1.87
C ILE A 305 -1.86 -9.47 1.28
N TYR A 306 -1.31 -10.33 2.13
CA TYR A 306 -0.83 -11.65 1.75
C TYR A 306 -1.42 -12.77 2.62
N VAL A 307 -1.55 -13.96 2.05
CA VAL A 307 -1.72 -15.23 2.78
C VAL A 307 -0.51 -16.11 2.54
N TYR A 308 0.09 -16.60 3.62
CA TYR A 308 1.14 -17.62 3.59
C TYR A 308 0.57 -18.97 4.02
N ARG A 309 0.66 -19.96 3.13
CA ARG A 309 0.26 -21.37 3.34
C ARG A 309 1.30 -22.28 2.71
N ASP A 310 1.72 -23.33 3.41
CA ASP A 310 2.61 -24.41 2.93
C ASP A 310 3.87 -23.92 2.16
N GLY A 311 4.52 -22.87 2.67
CA GLY A 311 5.75 -22.34 2.07
C GLY A 311 5.54 -21.40 0.86
N LYS A 312 4.29 -21.12 0.48
CA LYS A 312 3.93 -20.16 -0.57
C LYS A 312 3.40 -18.87 0.05
N LEU A 313 3.78 -17.73 -0.51
CA LEU A 313 3.21 -16.43 -0.18
C LEU A 313 2.34 -15.97 -1.36
N LEU A 314 1.05 -15.72 -1.12
CA LEU A 314 0.08 -15.29 -2.13
C LEU A 314 -0.39 -13.87 -1.81
N LYS A 315 -0.11 -12.91 -2.71
CA LYS A 315 -0.71 -11.57 -2.65
C LYS A 315 -2.19 -11.64 -3.01
N LEU A 316 -3.05 -10.98 -2.25
CA LEU A 316 -4.50 -10.99 -2.47
C LEU A 316 -4.99 -9.81 -3.29
N ASN A 317 -4.55 -8.60 -2.95
CA ASN A 317 -4.99 -7.36 -3.59
C ASN A 317 -4.12 -6.96 -4.79
N LYS A 318 -4.65 -6.05 -5.61
CA LYS A 318 -3.91 -5.27 -6.61
C LYS A 318 -3.35 -3.99 -5.99
N ASP A 319 -2.40 -3.39 -6.68
CA ASP A 319 -1.89 -2.06 -6.34
C ASP A 319 -2.67 -0.98 -7.08
N HIS A 320 -3.10 0.05 -6.37
CA HIS A 320 -3.64 1.27 -6.97
C HIS A 320 -2.53 2.30 -7.11
N ASN A 321 -1.55 1.99 -7.96
CA ASN A 321 -0.49 2.90 -8.37
C ASN A 321 -0.26 2.83 -9.89
N TYR A 322 0.38 3.87 -10.44
CA TYR A 322 0.58 4.01 -11.87
C TYR A 322 1.51 2.92 -12.45
N GLY A 323 2.40 2.35 -11.64
CA GLY A 323 3.23 1.21 -12.00
C GLY A 323 2.40 -0.02 -12.38
N ALA A 324 1.34 -0.33 -11.64
CA ALA A 324 0.43 -1.42 -11.97
C ALA A 324 -0.33 -1.17 -13.29
N GLU A 325 -0.78 0.06 -13.55
CA GLU A 325 -1.39 0.42 -14.84
C GLU A 325 -0.42 0.26 -16.02
N LEU A 326 0.83 0.69 -15.85
CA LEU A 326 1.89 0.52 -16.86
C LEU A 326 2.18 -0.95 -17.11
N ASP A 327 2.21 -1.78 -16.07
CA ASP A 327 2.46 -3.22 -16.21
C ASP A 327 1.28 -3.93 -16.91
N GLU A 328 0.04 -3.46 -16.74
CA GLU A 328 -1.11 -3.92 -17.53
C GLU A 328 -1.07 -3.44 -18.99
N LYS A 329 -0.68 -2.18 -19.25
CA LYS A 329 -0.43 -1.67 -20.62
C LYS A 329 0.65 -2.49 -21.35
N LEU A 330 1.72 -2.84 -20.63
CA LEU A 330 2.80 -3.71 -21.12
C LEU A 330 2.28 -5.12 -21.46
N LYS A 331 1.46 -5.74 -20.59
CA LYS A 331 0.84 -7.06 -20.87
C LYS A 331 -0.04 -7.05 -22.11
N ARG A 332 -0.71 -5.92 -22.41
CA ARG A 332 -1.52 -5.74 -23.62
C ARG A 332 -0.69 -5.34 -24.86
N GLY A 333 0.60 -5.10 -24.70
CA GLY A 333 1.50 -4.68 -25.80
C GLY A 333 1.33 -3.21 -26.22
N GLU A 334 0.71 -2.38 -25.38
CA GLU A 334 0.46 -0.95 -25.67
C GLU A 334 1.70 -0.07 -25.44
N ILE A 335 2.61 -0.52 -24.58
CA ILE A 335 3.90 0.13 -24.30
C ILE A 335 5.03 -0.90 -24.21
N SER A 336 6.26 -0.47 -24.42
CA SER A 336 7.46 -1.29 -24.24
C SER A 336 7.83 -1.49 -22.77
N PHE A 337 8.65 -2.51 -22.50
CA PHE A 337 9.20 -2.75 -21.16
C PHE A 337 10.06 -1.58 -20.67
N GLU A 338 10.75 -0.87 -21.57
CA GLU A 338 11.62 0.26 -21.22
C GLU A 338 10.81 1.50 -20.80
N GLU A 339 9.71 1.78 -21.50
CA GLU A 339 8.74 2.82 -21.12
C GLU A 339 8.08 2.48 -19.78
N ALA A 340 7.55 1.26 -19.65
CA ALA A 340 6.91 0.81 -18.41
C ALA A 340 7.85 0.91 -17.20
N ALA A 341 9.09 0.41 -17.32
CA ALA A 341 10.02 0.29 -16.20
C ALA A 341 10.71 1.61 -15.79
N ARG A 342 10.80 2.60 -16.69
CA ARG A 342 11.51 3.87 -16.43
C ARG A 342 10.61 5.08 -16.17
N ASP A 343 9.29 4.91 -16.19
CA ASP A 343 8.39 6.03 -15.88
C ASP A 343 8.63 6.54 -14.44
N PRO A 344 8.95 7.84 -14.25
CA PRO A 344 9.26 8.39 -12.93
C PRO A 344 8.05 8.44 -11.99
N LYS A 345 6.84 8.23 -12.50
CA LYS A 345 5.58 8.22 -11.74
C LYS A 345 5.11 6.82 -11.36
N ARG A 346 5.88 5.73 -11.61
CA ARG A 346 5.46 4.35 -11.24
C ARG A 346 4.94 4.22 -9.79
N ALA A 347 5.54 4.94 -8.84
CA ALA A 347 5.14 4.93 -7.42
C ALA A 347 4.01 5.92 -7.07
N ALA A 348 3.45 6.65 -8.03
CA ALA A 348 2.33 7.55 -7.77
C ALA A 348 1.04 6.73 -7.59
N LEU A 349 0.38 6.90 -6.44
CA LEU A 349 -0.92 6.27 -6.19
C LEU A 349 -1.98 6.79 -7.16
N THR A 350 -2.83 5.88 -7.63
CA THR A 350 -4.00 6.17 -8.47
C THR A 350 -5.31 6.09 -7.68
N SER A 351 -5.28 5.56 -6.45
CA SER A 351 -6.38 5.65 -5.48
C SER A 351 -5.82 5.61 -4.05
N PHE A 352 -6.36 6.45 -3.17
CA PHE A 352 -5.97 6.56 -1.76
C PHE A 352 -7.06 7.27 -0.96
N ILE A 353 -7.12 7.03 0.36
CA ILE A 353 -8.08 7.71 1.24
C ILE A 353 -7.69 9.19 1.35
N GLY A 354 -8.61 10.11 1.06
CA GLY A 354 -8.32 11.55 0.96
C GLY A 354 -8.24 12.10 -0.48
N ILE A 355 -8.41 11.26 -1.50
CA ILE A 355 -8.47 11.69 -2.92
C ILE A 355 -9.78 12.42 -3.27
N GLY A 356 -10.80 12.35 -2.40
CA GLY A 356 -12.17 12.75 -2.72
C GLY A 356 -13.06 11.50 -2.89
N GLU A 357 -13.62 11.30 -4.07
CA GLU A 357 -14.41 10.11 -4.40
C GLU A 357 -13.49 8.90 -4.65
N LEU A 358 -13.82 7.74 -4.06
CA LEU A 358 -13.05 6.51 -4.19
C LEU A 358 -13.61 5.64 -5.31
N GLU A 359 -13.14 5.85 -6.54
CA GLU A 359 -13.54 5.04 -7.70
C GLU A 359 -12.90 3.63 -7.69
N LEU A 360 -11.71 3.48 -7.12
CA LEU A 360 -10.95 2.21 -7.12
C LEU A 360 -10.73 1.70 -5.70
N ILE A 361 -11.47 0.65 -5.36
CA ILE A 361 -11.40 -0.15 -4.13
C ILE A 361 -11.32 -1.62 -4.56
N ASP A 362 -10.36 -2.38 -4.03
CA ASP A 362 -10.21 -3.82 -4.31
C ASP A 362 -10.57 -4.61 -3.05
N HIS A 363 -11.40 -5.64 -3.18
CA HIS A 363 -11.90 -6.46 -2.07
C HIS A 363 -12.35 -7.84 -2.56
N ASN A 364 -12.61 -8.76 -1.63
CA ASN A 364 -13.34 -9.99 -1.94
C ASN A 364 -14.81 -9.92 -1.52
N ASP A 365 -15.73 -10.20 -2.46
CA ASP A 365 -17.16 -10.38 -2.16
C ASP A 365 -17.41 -11.62 -1.28
N ILE A 366 -16.66 -12.68 -1.55
CA ILE A 366 -16.78 -13.99 -0.89
C ILE A 366 -15.58 -14.18 0.03
N PRO A 367 -15.77 -14.39 1.35
CA PRO A 367 -14.69 -14.64 2.29
C PRO A 367 -13.82 -15.84 1.88
N ALA A 368 -12.51 -15.67 1.88
CA ALA A 368 -11.55 -16.73 1.56
C ALA A 368 -11.36 -17.67 2.76
N ALA A 369 -11.35 -18.99 2.52
CA ALA A 369 -11.17 -19.98 3.57
C ALA A 369 -9.70 -20.06 4.04
N LEU A 370 -9.49 -19.92 5.34
CA LEU A 370 -8.21 -20.07 6.02
C LEU A 370 -8.07 -21.46 6.66
N GLU A 371 -6.85 -21.95 6.67
CA GLU A 371 -6.45 -23.22 7.29
C GLU A 371 -5.61 -22.99 8.55
N LYS A 372 -5.42 -24.04 9.34
CA LYS A 372 -4.55 -24.00 10.53
C LYS A 372 -3.10 -23.73 10.11
N ASN A 373 -2.43 -22.85 10.85
CA ASN A 373 -1.10 -22.30 10.60
C ASN A 373 -0.99 -21.34 9.39
N ASP A 374 -2.10 -21.00 8.73
CA ASP A 374 -2.08 -19.88 7.78
C ASP A 374 -1.62 -18.61 8.48
N ARG A 375 -0.87 -17.78 7.75
CA ARG A 375 -0.52 -16.44 8.19
C ARG A 375 -1.06 -15.40 7.22
N VAL A 376 -1.91 -14.51 7.70
CA VAL A 376 -2.34 -13.31 6.98
C VAL A 376 -1.35 -12.19 7.33
N LEU A 377 -0.79 -11.51 6.33
CA LEU A 377 0.09 -10.35 6.52
C LEU A 377 -0.54 -9.13 5.87
N LEU A 378 -0.51 -7.99 6.57
CA LEU A 378 -0.81 -6.66 6.04
C LEU A 378 0.49 -5.87 6.11
N MET A 379 0.98 -5.30 5.01
CA MET A 379 2.31 -4.66 4.94
C MET A 379 2.30 -3.34 4.16
N SER A 380 2.95 -2.30 4.71
CA SER A 380 3.34 -1.09 3.97
C SER A 380 4.57 -1.34 3.09
N ASP A 381 4.86 -0.38 2.18
CA ASP A 381 5.88 -0.53 1.15
C ASP A 381 7.30 -0.67 1.72
N GLY A 382 7.58 -0.03 2.85
CA GLY A 382 8.88 -0.07 3.51
C GLY A 382 9.30 -1.48 3.99
N VAL A 383 8.37 -2.45 4.03
CA VAL A 383 8.70 -3.87 4.21
C VAL A 383 9.00 -4.53 2.86
N TYR A 384 8.01 -4.66 1.97
CA TYR A 384 8.14 -5.48 0.75
C TYR A 384 9.00 -4.81 -0.35
N GLY A 385 9.16 -3.49 -0.31
CA GLY A 385 10.12 -2.73 -1.12
C GLY A 385 11.57 -2.83 -0.60
N THR A 386 11.80 -3.41 0.59
CA THR A 386 13.13 -3.55 1.19
C THR A 386 13.62 -4.98 1.34
N ILE A 387 12.73 -5.94 1.62
CA ILE A 387 13.05 -7.37 1.62
C ILE A 387 12.21 -8.11 0.57
N GLY A 388 12.86 -8.99 -0.18
CA GLY A 388 12.20 -9.71 -1.28
C GLY A 388 11.30 -10.83 -0.79
N GLU A 389 10.34 -11.26 -1.63
CA GLU A 389 9.40 -12.35 -1.33
C GLU A 389 10.08 -13.61 -0.77
N ALA A 390 11.22 -14.00 -1.33
CA ALA A 390 11.99 -15.15 -0.85
C ALA A 390 12.47 -14.99 0.60
N GLU A 391 12.88 -13.79 1.02
CA GLU A 391 13.31 -13.52 2.40
C GLU A 391 12.12 -13.53 3.37
N ILE A 392 10.98 -13.01 2.92
CA ILE A 392 9.71 -13.05 3.66
C ILE A 392 9.28 -14.52 3.86
N ILE A 393 9.34 -15.35 2.80
CA ILE A 393 9.05 -16.79 2.87
C ILE A 393 10.00 -17.51 3.85
N GLU A 394 11.32 -17.26 3.79
CA GLU A 394 12.26 -17.89 4.74
C GLU A 394 11.99 -17.45 6.18
N ALA A 395 11.66 -16.18 6.42
CA ALA A 395 11.26 -15.70 7.75
C ALA A 395 9.97 -16.38 8.22
N LEU A 396 8.97 -16.55 7.34
CA LEU A 396 7.68 -17.16 7.65
C LEU A 396 7.74 -18.68 7.89
N ARG A 397 8.85 -19.37 7.59
CA ARG A 397 9.09 -20.74 8.05
C ARG A 397 9.41 -20.84 9.55
N LEU A 398 9.77 -19.73 10.19
CA LEU A 398 10.06 -19.70 11.62
C LEU A 398 8.77 -19.64 12.47
N PRO A 399 8.80 -20.06 13.75
CA PRO A 399 7.70 -19.84 14.68
C PRO A 399 7.29 -18.36 14.78
N PHE A 400 6.01 -18.06 14.99
CA PHE A 400 5.39 -16.72 14.92
C PHE A 400 6.28 -15.55 15.38
N LYS A 401 6.67 -15.54 16.66
CA LYS A 401 7.52 -14.49 17.26
C LYS A 401 8.91 -14.38 16.61
N LYS A 402 9.47 -15.49 16.11
CA LYS A 402 10.76 -15.51 15.39
C LYS A 402 10.62 -15.04 13.94
N ALA A 403 9.49 -15.27 13.29
CA ALA A 403 9.22 -14.77 11.94
C ALA A 403 9.16 -13.23 11.91
N LEU A 404 8.38 -12.62 12.82
CA LEU A 404 8.35 -11.15 12.99
C LEU A 404 9.75 -10.59 13.29
N LYS A 405 10.50 -11.20 14.22
CA LYS A 405 11.90 -10.80 14.53
C LYS A 405 12.83 -10.96 13.33
N ALA A 406 12.63 -11.95 12.47
CA ALA A 406 13.45 -12.15 11.27
C ALA A 406 13.15 -11.11 10.18
N MET A 407 11.88 -10.75 9.97
CA MET A 407 11.50 -9.70 9.02
C MET A 407 12.04 -8.32 9.44
N ASP A 408 11.84 -7.90 10.70
CA ASP A 408 12.41 -6.66 11.24
C ASP A 408 13.94 -6.60 11.09
N ARG A 409 14.64 -7.68 11.49
CA ARG A 409 16.09 -7.78 11.32
C ARG A 409 16.52 -7.72 9.86
N ALA A 410 15.79 -8.34 8.93
CA ALA A 410 16.11 -8.33 7.51
C ALA A 410 15.96 -6.92 6.90
N VAL A 411 14.89 -6.19 7.26
CA VAL A 411 14.68 -4.78 6.89
C VAL A 411 15.82 -3.91 7.42
N ARG A 412 16.08 -3.93 8.74
CA ARG A 412 17.18 -3.15 9.36
C ARG A 412 18.56 -3.48 8.79
N ALA A 413 18.82 -4.76 8.49
CA ALA A 413 20.09 -5.21 7.92
C ALA A 413 20.37 -4.68 6.51
N ARG A 414 19.36 -4.14 5.79
CA ARG A 414 19.60 -3.48 4.49
C ARG A 414 20.35 -2.16 4.62
N GLN A 415 20.26 -1.48 5.77
CA GLN A 415 20.91 -0.19 6.03
C GLN A 415 20.72 0.85 4.88
N LYS A 416 19.58 0.81 4.19
CA LYS A 416 19.24 1.80 3.16
C LYS A 416 19.15 3.17 3.84
N SER A 417 19.93 4.14 3.37
CA SER A 417 19.83 5.54 3.84
C SER A 417 18.47 6.18 3.52
N THR A 418 17.73 5.59 2.57
CA THR A 418 16.37 5.94 2.16
C THR A 418 15.36 4.89 2.60
N GLN A 419 15.61 4.16 3.70
CA GLN A 419 14.62 3.23 4.26
C GLN A 419 13.39 4.00 4.71
N ASP A 420 12.23 3.59 4.22
CA ASP A 420 10.97 4.20 4.59
C ASP A 420 10.48 3.78 5.97
N ASN A 421 9.41 4.43 6.42
CA ASN A 421 8.52 3.88 7.42
C ASN A 421 8.13 2.45 7.03
N TYR A 422 8.08 1.53 8.00
CA TYR A 422 7.70 0.16 7.68
C TYR A 422 6.86 -0.48 8.78
N THR A 423 5.79 -1.12 8.35
CA THR A 423 4.79 -1.76 9.19
C THR A 423 4.36 -3.08 8.58
N CYS A 424 4.30 -4.12 9.40
CA CYS A 424 3.64 -5.37 9.06
C CYS A 424 2.81 -5.83 10.26
N VAL A 425 1.53 -6.11 10.05
CA VAL A 425 0.68 -6.85 10.99
C VAL A 425 0.53 -8.28 10.49
N MET A 426 0.72 -9.27 11.38
CA MET A 426 0.64 -10.69 11.05
C MET A 426 -0.36 -11.40 11.98
N ILE A 427 -1.32 -12.10 11.38
CA ILE A 427 -2.33 -12.94 12.06
C ILE A 427 -2.04 -14.40 11.72
N GLU A 428 -1.81 -15.26 12.71
CA GLU A 428 -1.62 -16.71 12.54
C GLU A 428 -2.85 -17.47 13.07
N ILE A 429 -3.36 -18.41 12.27
CA ILE A 429 -4.55 -19.23 12.59
C ILE A 429 -4.14 -20.49 13.37
N LYS A 430 -4.86 -20.82 14.45
CA LYS A 430 -4.57 -21.96 15.34
C LYS A 430 -5.28 -23.27 15.00
#